data_AF-A0A352N124-F1
#
_entry.id   AF-A0A352N124-F1
#
_cell.length_a   1.000
_cell.length_b   1.000
_cell.length_c   1.000
_cell.angle_alpha   90.00
_cell.angle_beta   90.00
_cell.angle_gamma   90.00
#
_symmetry.space_group_name_H-M   'P 1'
#
loop_
_entity.id
_entity.type
_entity.pdbx_description
1 polymer ?
#
loop_
_entity_poly.entity_id
_entity_poly.type
_entity_poly.pdbx_seq_one_letter_code
_entity_poly.pdbx_strand_id
1 'polypeptide(L)'
;MFLATSLRVARPWAVERCSILKHYADGLQYQQMKEFIMQAIISEKQNILKTVQSLPDDTSIEEAMERLYLLFKIEKGCRQADSGKTVSHAEAEKRMKKWLK
;
A
#
# COMPACT_ATOMS: atom_id res chain seq x y z
N MET A 1 29.96 -6.44 -1.82
CA MET A 1 29.29 -6.96 -3.02
C MET A 1 27.83 -7.21 -2.65
N PHE A 2 26.90 -6.41 -3.20
CA PHE A 2 25.55 -6.79 -3.69
C PHE A 2 24.79 -7.91 -2.91
N LEU A 3 23.62 -7.75 -2.27
CA LEU A 3 22.41 -6.91 -2.45
C LEU A 3 21.63 -6.97 -1.10
N ALA A 4 21.20 -5.90 -0.43
CA ALA A 4 20.22 -4.86 -0.78
C ALA A 4 18.78 -5.37 -1.02
N THR A 5 17.82 -4.76 -0.30
CA THR A 5 16.50 -4.31 -0.82
C THR A 5 15.18 -4.99 -0.37
N SER A 6 15.05 -5.69 0.77
CA SER A 6 13.70 -6.12 1.26
C SER A 6 13.12 -5.27 2.41
N LEU A 7 13.96 -4.49 3.10
CA LEU A 7 13.61 -3.65 4.26
C LEU A 7 12.98 -2.28 3.93
N ARG A 8 12.71 -1.95 2.66
CA ARG A 8 12.37 -0.57 2.26
C ARG A 8 10.97 -0.08 2.67
N VAL A 9 10.13 -0.86 3.36
CA VAL A 9 8.74 -0.44 3.65
C VAL A 9 8.22 -0.75 5.06
N ALA A 10 9.02 -1.42 5.91
CA ALA A 10 8.73 -1.53 7.33
C ALA A 10 9.81 -0.74 8.09
N ARG A 11 9.43 0.36 8.75
CA ARG A 11 10.39 1.12 9.55
C ARG A 11 10.80 0.26 10.76
N PRO A 12 12.11 0.00 10.99
CA PRO A 12 12.57 -0.96 12.00
C PRO A 12 12.04 -0.70 13.42
N TRP A 13 11.90 0.57 13.80
CA TRP A 13 11.47 0.98 15.14
C TRP A 13 10.04 0.57 15.53
N ALA A 14 9.16 0.30 14.55
CA ALA A 14 7.76 -0.02 14.79
C ALA A 14 7.53 -1.51 15.11
N VAL A 15 8.37 -2.39 14.55
CA VAL A 15 8.21 -3.85 14.64
C VAL A 15 8.74 -4.40 15.98
N GLU A 16 9.75 -3.75 16.56
CA GLU A 16 10.42 -4.24 17.78
C GLU A 16 9.62 -4.02 19.08
N ARG A 17 8.64 -3.10 19.07
CA ARG A 17 7.96 -2.63 20.30
C ARG A 17 6.54 -3.16 20.51
N CYS A 18 5.94 -3.84 19.54
CA CYS A 18 4.54 -4.27 19.62
C CYS A 18 4.41 -5.79 19.59
N SER A 19 3.95 -6.40 20.68
CA SER A 19 3.65 -7.84 20.77
C SER A 19 2.63 -8.29 19.70
N ILE A 20 1.72 -7.40 19.30
CA ILE A 20 0.71 -7.63 18.25
C ILE A 20 1.35 -7.78 16.87
N LEU A 21 2.49 -7.11 16.60
CA LEU A 21 3.18 -7.20 15.31
C LEU A 21 4.05 -8.46 15.16
N LYS A 22 4.37 -9.16 16.25
CA LYS A 22 5.08 -10.45 16.19
C LYS A 22 4.23 -11.56 15.57
N HIS A 23 2.91 -11.54 15.79
CA HIS A 23 1.98 -12.48 15.13
C HIS A 23 1.69 -12.14 13.67
N TYR A 24 1.90 -10.88 13.25
CA TYR A 24 1.83 -10.48 11.84
C TYR A 24 3.10 -10.88 11.04
N ALA A 25 4.09 -11.48 11.70
CA ALA A 25 5.35 -11.93 11.12
C ALA A 25 5.30 -13.36 10.56
N ASP A 26 4.12 -13.99 10.43
CA ASP A 26 3.91 -15.04 9.43
C ASP A 26 3.97 -14.37 8.05
N GLY A 27 5.20 -14.07 7.64
CA GLY A 27 5.54 -13.07 6.64
C GLY A 27 5.09 -13.40 5.21
N LEU A 28 4.46 -14.55 4.96
CA LEU A 28 3.97 -14.90 3.63
C LEU A 28 2.89 -13.93 3.16
N GLN A 29 1.89 -13.63 3.99
CA GLN A 29 0.71 -12.89 3.51
C GLN A 29 0.99 -11.39 3.35
N TYR A 30 1.77 -10.78 4.25
CA TYR A 30 2.17 -9.38 4.12
C TYR A 30 3.16 -9.16 2.98
N GLN A 31 4.16 -10.04 2.82
CA GLN A 31 5.12 -9.90 1.70
C GLN A 31 4.44 -10.19 0.36
N GLN A 32 3.51 -11.14 0.30
CA GLN A 32 2.76 -11.44 -0.92
C GLN A 32 1.76 -10.34 -1.27
N MET A 33 1.08 -9.76 -0.28
CA MET A 33 0.25 -8.56 -0.45
C MET A 33 1.09 -7.35 -0.87
N LYS A 34 2.28 -7.21 -0.31
CA LYS A 34 3.25 -6.15 -0.64
C LYS A 34 3.80 -6.33 -2.05
N GLU A 35 4.14 -7.54 -2.48
CA GLU A 35 4.56 -7.84 -3.84
C GLU A 35 3.42 -7.64 -4.84
N PHE A 36 2.18 -7.93 -4.46
CA PHE A 36 0.99 -7.65 -5.27
C PHE A 36 0.76 -6.14 -5.44
N ILE A 37 1.01 -5.34 -4.39
CA ILE A 37 0.80 -3.89 -4.38
C ILE A 37 2.01 -3.12 -4.98
N MET A 38 3.20 -3.72 -5.02
CA MET A 38 4.47 -3.00 -5.23
C MET A 38 5.26 -3.48 -6.46
N GLN A 39 4.58 -4.00 -7.48
CA GLN A 39 5.17 -4.22 -8.81
C GLN A 39 5.37 -2.88 -9.55
N ALA A 40 6.20 -2.02 -8.97
CA ALA A 40 6.67 -0.80 -9.61
C ALA A 40 7.78 -1.17 -10.61
N ILE A 41 7.43 -1.24 -11.90
CA ILE A 41 8.16 -0.78 -13.11
C ILE A 41 7.37 -1.32 -14.32
N ILE A 42 6.13 -0.86 -14.46
CA ILE A 42 5.37 -1.04 -15.69
C ILE A 42 4.54 0.23 -15.90
N SER A 43 4.28 0.59 -17.15
CA SER A 43 3.49 1.79 -17.44
C SER A 43 2.10 1.69 -16.81
N GLU A 44 1.47 2.83 -16.52
CA GLU A 44 0.11 2.90 -15.93
C GLU A 44 -0.87 1.95 -16.63
N LYS A 45 -0.83 1.92 -17.97
CA LYS A 45 -1.62 1.03 -18.81
C LYS A 45 -1.42 -0.45 -18.46
N GLN A 46 -0.18 -0.87 -18.25
CA GLN A 46 0.13 -2.27 -17.95
C GLN A 46 -0.27 -2.64 -16.52
N ASN A 47 -0.16 -1.71 -15.57
CA ASN A 47 -0.66 -1.93 -14.21
C ASN A 47 -2.18 -2.09 -14.19
N ILE A 48 -2.89 -1.29 -14.98
CA ILE A 48 -4.34 -1.45 -15.19
C ILE A 48 -4.65 -2.83 -15.77
N LEU A 49 -3.98 -3.22 -16.86
CA LEU A 49 -4.20 -4.52 -17.51
C LEU A 49 -3.95 -5.69 -16.55
N LYS A 50 -2.85 -5.66 -15.79
CA LYS A 50 -2.54 -6.69 -14.79
C LYS A 50 -3.58 -6.76 -13.68
N THR A 51 -4.03 -5.59 -13.19
CA THR A 51 -5.05 -5.53 -12.15
C THR A 51 -6.33 -6.17 -12.65
N VAL A 52 -6.80 -5.78 -13.85
CA VAL A 52 -8.01 -6.32 -14.47
C VAL A 52 -7.88 -7.83 -14.74
N GLN A 53 -6.73 -8.29 -15.23
CA GLN A 53 -6.46 -9.73 -15.45
C GLN A 53 -6.44 -10.56 -14.16
N SER A 54 -6.20 -9.93 -13.01
CA SER A 54 -6.19 -10.61 -11.71
C SER A 54 -7.57 -10.69 -11.04
N LEU A 55 -8.59 -10.06 -11.62
CA LEU A 55 -9.95 -10.08 -11.08
C LEU A 55 -10.62 -11.43 -11.38
N PRO A 56 -11.48 -11.93 -10.48
CA PRO A 56 -12.37 -13.04 -10.77
C PRO A 56 -13.26 -12.79 -12.01
N ASP A 57 -13.61 -13.85 -12.74
CA ASP A 57 -14.43 -13.77 -13.95
C ASP A 57 -15.84 -13.22 -13.70
N ASP A 58 -16.35 -13.33 -12.47
CA ASP A 58 -17.66 -12.84 -12.01
C ASP A 58 -17.62 -11.40 -11.47
N THR A 59 -16.47 -10.73 -11.54
CA THR A 59 -16.31 -9.35 -11.05
C THR A 59 -17.16 -8.38 -11.86
N SER A 60 -17.94 -7.55 -11.16
CA SER A 60 -18.71 -6.47 -11.77
C SER A 60 -17.82 -5.30 -12.21
N ILE A 61 -18.33 -4.46 -13.11
CA ILE A 61 -17.62 -3.23 -13.52
C ILE A 61 -17.39 -2.30 -12.33
N GLU A 62 -18.35 -2.23 -11.39
CA GLU A 62 -18.26 -1.38 -10.19
C GLU A 62 -17.10 -1.81 -9.28
N GLU A 63 -16.99 -3.11 -9.00
CA GLU A 63 -15.89 -3.67 -8.19
C GLU A 63 -14.52 -3.51 -8.86
N ALA A 64 -14.46 -3.71 -10.18
CA ALA A 64 -13.24 -3.49 -10.95
C ALA A 64 -12.77 -2.03 -10.86
N MET A 65 -13.70 -1.08 -11.01
CA MET A 65 -13.42 0.36 -10.87
C MET A 65 -12.96 0.71 -9.45
N GLU A 66 -13.63 0.20 -8.42
CA GLU A 66 -13.28 0.45 -7.03
C GLU A 66 -11.86 -0.05 -6.72
N ARG A 67 -11.53 -1.26 -7.15
CA ARG A 67 -10.21 -1.85 -6.94
C ARG A 67 -9.11 -1.07 -7.63
N LEU A 68 -9.31 -0.67 -8.88
CA LEU A 68 -8.38 0.20 -9.61
C LEU A 68 -8.19 1.55 -8.91
N TYR A 69 -9.28 2.16 -8.46
CA TYR A 69 -9.23 3.45 -7.77
C TYR A 69 -8.50 3.37 -6.43
N LEU A 70 -8.74 2.30 -5.66
CA LEU A 70 -8.07 2.05 -4.39
C LEU A 70 -6.54 1.93 -4.60
N LEU A 71 -6.11 1.12 -5.56
CA LEU A 71 -4.69 0.94 -5.88
C LEU A 71 -4.04 2.26 -6.30
N PHE A 72 -4.70 3.04 -7.15
CA PHE A 72 -4.25 4.38 -7.54
C PHE A 72 -4.04 5.30 -6.31
N LYS A 73 -4.97 5.29 -5.36
CA LYS A 73 -4.89 6.12 -4.15
C LYS A 73 -3.74 5.68 -3.24
N ILE A 74 -3.52 4.39 -3.08
CA ILE A 74 -2.39 3.83 -2.32
C ILE A 74 -1.07 4.25 -2.95
N GLU A 75 -0.90 4.01 -4.24
CA GLU A 75 0.35 4.33 -4.95
C GLU A 75 0.63 5.84 -4.93
N LYS A 76 -0.40 6.67 -5.11
CA LYS A 76 -0.30 8.12 -4.94
C LYS A 76 0.14 8.50 -3.51
N GLY A 77 -0.43 7.85 -2.49
CA GLY A 77 -0.05 8.04 -1.10
C GLY A 77 1.41 7.68 -0.82
N CYS A 78 1.89 6.55 -1.37
CA CYS A 78 3.28 6.14 -1.29
C CYS A 78 4.21 7.18 -1.92
N ARG A 79 3.93 7.63 -3.16
CA ARG A 79 4.71 8.69 -3.82
C ARG A 79 4.73 10.00 -3.03
N GLN A 80 3.61 10.37 -2.41
CA GLN A 80 3.55 11.55 -1.54
C GLN A 80 4.42 11.37 -0.30
N ALA A 81 4.39 10.19 0.33
CA ALA A 81 5.23 9.89 1.47
C ALA A 81 6.73 9.92 1.11
N ASP A 82 7.12 9.31 0.00
CA ASP A 82 8.50 9.26 -0.49
C ASP A 82 9.02 10.65 -0.86
N SER A 83 8.16 11.53 -1.39
CA SER A 83 8.49 12.93 -1.69
C SER A 83 8.39 13.86 -0.48
N GLY A 84 8.21 13.34 0.73
CA GLY A 84 8.13 14.13 1.96
C GLY A 84 6.84 14.95 2.11
N LYS A 85 5.83 14.74 1.26
CA LYS A 85 4.51 15.38 1.30
C LYS A 85 3.60 14.76 2.35
N THR A 86 4.14 14.49 3.53
CA THR A 86 3.42 13.99 4.70
C THR A 86 3.09 15.12 5.65
N VAL A 87 2.07 14.94 6.50
CA VAL A 87 1.75 15.87 7.57
C VAL A 87 2.08 15.26 8.93
N SER A 88 2.24 16.11 9.95
CA SER A 88 2.37 15.63 11.33
C SER A 88 1.08 14.97 11.80
N HIS A 89 1.20 14.12 12.82
CA HIS A 89 0.05 13.43 13.40
C HIS A 89 -1.02 14.41 13.92
N ALA A 90 -0.61 15.47 14.62
CA ALA A 90 -1.53 16.51 15.12
C ALA A 90 -2.29 17.23 14.00
N GLU A 91 -1.63 17.49 12.87
CA GLU A 91 -2.28 18.09 11.70
C GLU A 91 -3.24 17.11 11.02
N ALA A 92 -2.90 15.82 10.97
CA ALA A 92 -3.81 14.78 10.49
C ALA A 92 -5.08 14.67 11.36
N GLU A 93 -4.95 14.68 12.68
CA GLU A 93 -6.10 14.70 13.61
C GLU A 93 -7.00 15.92 13.38
N LYS A 94 -6.40 17.11 13.25
CA LYS A 94 -7.13 18.35 12.97
C LYS A 94 -7.96 18.26 11.70
N ARG A 95 -7.42 17.65 10.63
CA ARG A 95 -8.15 17.45 9.36
C ARG A 95 -9.27 16.43 9.49
N MET A 96 -9.05 15.37 10.25
CA MET A 96 -10.00 14.28 10.41
C MET A 96 -11.25 14.68 11.21
N LYS A 97 -11.11 15.64 12.15
CA LYS A 97 -12.24 16.21 12.92
C LYS A 97 -13.40 16.73 12.06
N LYS A 98 -13.17 17.10 10.80
CA LYS A 98 -14.23 17.53 9.88
C LYS A 98 -15.23 16.39 9.54
N TRP A 99 -14.78 15.15 9.61
CA TRP A 99 -15.53 13.96 9.15
C TRP A 99 -15.97 13.05 10.30
N LEU A 100 -15.27 13.07 11.44
CA LEU A 100 -15.58 12.29 12.63
C LEU A 100 -16.59 12.99 13.56
N LYS A 101 -17.78 13.32 13.04
CA LYS A 101 -18.88 13.79 13.89
C LYS A 101 -19.31 12.71 14.88
#